data_AF-A0A379X0I5-F1
#
_entry.id   AF-A0A379X0I5-F1
#
_cell.length_a   1.000
_cell.length_b   1.000
_cell.length_c   1.000
_cell.angle_alpha   90.00
_cell.angle_beta   90.00
_cell.angle_gamma   90.00
#
_symmetry.space_group_name_H-M   'P 1'
#
loop_
_entity.id
_entity.type
_entity.pdbx_description
1 polymer ?
#
loop_
_entity_poly.entity_id
_entity_poly.type
_entity_poly.pdbx_seq_one_letter_code
_entity_poly.pdbx_strand_id
1 'polypeptide(L)'
;MAKKRQQRCVREGDTVSLRGILAEQKSGRAAYWVVKLEEPLTCVQDADMQTADWNGQVQLLLSDEIIERVKVQYGDDLLNQEIVVTGDVLLALSSDHHTPLVLENIVKLMP
;
A
#
# COMPACT_ATOMS: atom_id res chain seq x y z
N MET A 1 -14.16 12.01 28.24
CA MET A 1 -13.14 12.59 27.33
C MET A 1 -12.24 11.47 26.86
N ALA A 2 -12.41 10.99 25.62
CA ALA A 2 -11.58 9.94 25.07
C ALA A 2 -10.18 10.49 24.82
N LYS A 3 -9.15 9.92 25.46
CA LYS A 3 -7.75 10.20 25.15
C LYS A 3 -7.54 9.83 23.66
N LYS A 4 -7.47 10.81 22.77
CA LYS A 4 -6.85 10.63 21.45
C LYS A 4 -5.43 10.18 21.73
N ARG A 5 -5.15 8.87 21.60
CA ARG A 5 -3.78 8.37 21.51
C ARG A 5 -3.13 9.21 20.40
N GLN A 6 -2.08 9.95 20.72
CA GLN A 6 -1.23 10.55 19.68
C GLN A 6 -0.75 9.37 18.85
N GLN A 7 -1.33 9.19 17.66
CA GLN A 7 -0.79 8.27 16.68
C GLN A 7 0.55 8.85 16.27
N ARG A 8 1.61 8.09 16.56
CA ARG A 8 2.95 8.39 16.05
C ARG A 8 2.87 8.34 14.52
N CYS A 9 3.52 9.30 13.85
CA CYS A 9 3.65 9.28 12.39
C CYS A 9 4.31 7.98 11.95
N VAL A 10 3.77 7.40 10.87
CA VAL A 10 4.35 6.22 10.21
C VAL A 10 5.74 6.57 9.72
N ARG A 11 6.68 5.63 9.77
CA ARG A 11 8.06 5.80 9.30
C ARG A 11 8.46 4.64 8.40
N GLU A 12 9.51 4.85 7.63
CA GLU A 12 10.18 3.76 6.92
C GLU A 12 10.54 2.61 7.89
N GLY A 13 10.29 1.37 7.46
CA GLY A 13 10.46 0.15 8.23
C GLY A 13 9.35 -0.16 9.23
N ASP A 14 8.35 0.71 9.42
CA ASP A 14 7.17 0.36 10.22
C ASP A 14 6.29 -0.64 9.45
N THR A 15 5.90 -1.73 10.11
CA THR A 15 4.86 -2.63 9.58
C THR A 15 3.48 -2.03 9.84
N VAL A 16 2.71 -1.79 8.78
CA VAL A 16 1.37 -1.18 8.85
C VAL A 16 0.32 -2.07 8.21
N SER A 17 -0.95 -1.88 8.61
CA SER A 17 -2.10 -2.51 7.96
C SER A 17 -2.98 -1.41 7.36
N LEU A 18 -3.14 -1.46 6.04
CA LEU A 18 -3.88 -0.47 5.26
C LEU A 18 -5.13 -1.12 4.65
N ARG A 19 -6.23 -0.38 4.66
CA ARG A 19 -7.49 -0.76 4.01
C ARG A 19 -7.74 0.15 2.81
N GLY A 20 -8.19 -0.44 1.71
CA GLY A 20 -8.49 0.31 0.49
C GLY A 20 -8.84 -0.59 -0.68
N ILE A 21 -9.02 0.03 -1.85
CA ILE A 21 -9.33 -0.70 -3.08
C ILE A 21 -8.04 -1.13 -3.77
N LEU A 22 -7.89 -2.42 -4.05
CA LEU A 22 -6.80 -2.93 -4.89
C LEU A 22 -7.02 -2.50 -6.34
N ALA A 23 -6.02 -1.87 -6.93
CA ALA A 23 -6.04 -1.50 -8.34
C ALA A 23 -4.72 -1.85 -9.02
N GLU A 24 -4.80 -2.30 -10.26
CA GLU A 24 -3.67 -2.30 -11.18
C GLU A 24 -3.61 -0.94 -11.89
N GLN A 25 -2.40 -0.41 -12.01
CA GLN A 25 -2.10 0.81 -12.74
C GLN A 25 -1.22 0.47 -13.94
N LYS A 26 -1.40 1.20 -15.05
CA LYS A 26 -0.81 0.90 -16.37
C LYS A 26 -1.22 -0.50 -16.87
N SER A 27 -0.48 -1.04 -17.84
CA SER A 27 -0.77 -2.35 -18.46
C SER A 27 0.51 -3.02 -18.96
N GLY A 28 0.50 -4.35 -19.06
CA GLY A 28 1.61 -5.13 -19.60
C GLY A 28 2.85 -5.08 -18.70
N ARG A 29 4.05 -4.96 -19.28
CA ARG A 29 5.33 -4.99 -18.51
C ARG A 29 5.54 -3.80 -17.57
N ALA A 30 4.72 -2.76 -17.69
CA ALA A 30 4.77 -1.59 -16.83
C ALA A 30 3.65 -1.59 -15.76
N ALA A 31 2.87 -2.66 -15.67
CA ALA A 31 1.82 -2.79 -14.69
C ALA A 31 2.40 -2.82 -13.26
N TYR A 32 1.71 -2.16 -12.33
CA TYR A 32 2.04 -2.18 -10.92
C TYR A 32 0.77 -2.12 -10.08
N TRP A 33 0.86 -2.64 -8.86
CA TRP A 33 -0.26 -2.75 -7.95
C TRP A 33 -0.26 -1.57 -6.97
N VAL A 34 -1.43 -1.01 -6.71
CA VAL A 34 -1.64 0.00 -5.68
C VAL A 34 -2.82 -0.37 -4.81
N VAL A 35 -2.78 0.04 -3.55
CA VAL A 35 -3.97 0.18 -2.73
C VAL A 35 -4.38 1.65 -2.72
N LYS A 36 -5.61 1.92 -3.17
CA LYS A 36 -6.24 3.24 -3.07
C LYS A 36 -6.91 3.33 -1.70
N LEU A 37 -6.34 4.13 -0.80
CA LEU A 37 -6.80 4.20 0.58
C LEU A 37 -8.16 4.90 0.64
N GLU A 38 -9.09 4.34 1.42
CA GLU A 38 -10.35 5.02 1.72
C GLU A 38 -10.11 6.28 2.55
N GLU A 39 -9.16 6.19 3.49
CA GLU A 39 -8.68 7.28 4.32
C GLU A 39 -7.19 7.49 4.05
N PRO A 40 -6.79 8.62 3.44
CA PRO A 40 -5.38 8.92 3.20
C PRO A 40 -4.56 8.94 4.49
N LEU A 41 -3.30 8.52 4.41
CA LEU A 41 -2.40 8.53 5.56
C LEU A 41 -2.20 9.95 6.09
N THR A 42 -2.44 10.15 7.39
CA THR A 42 -2.44 11.49 7.99
C THR A 42 -1.03 12.00 8.33
N CYS A 43 -0.08 11.10 8.56
CA CYS A 43 1.31 11.47 8.83
C CYS A 43 2.26 10.32 8.51
N VAL A 44 3.18 10.57 7.57
CA VAL A 44 4.33 9.72 7.30
C VAL A 44 5.58 10.60 7.38
N GLN A 45 6.56 10.16 8.14
CA GLN A 45 7.81 10.91 8.31
C GLN A 45 8.65 10.80 7.03
N ASP A 46 9.25 11.92 6.62
CA ASP A 46 10.22 12.00 5.51
C ASP A 46 9.66 11.59 4.13
N ALA A 47 8.35 11.41 4.00
CA ALA A 47 7.69 11.14 2.73
C ALA A 47 7.76 12.37 1.80
N ASP A 48 7.90 12.11 0.50
CA ASP A 48 7.83 13.17 -0.51
C ASP A 48 6.40 13.68 -0.68
N MET A 49 6.13 14.85 -0.09
CA MET A 49 4.82 15.50 -0.11
C MET A 49 4.62 16.44 -1.31
N GLN A 50 5.54 16.45 -2.29
CA GLN A 50 5.44 17.35 -3.44
C GLN A 50 4.36 16.94 -4.44
N THR A 51 3.93 15.68 -4.43
CA THR A 51 2.85 15.19 -5.29
C THR A 51 1.49 15.41 -4.61
N ALA A 52 0.51 15.89 -5.39
CA ALA A 52 -0.88 15.89 -4.93
C ALA A 52 -1.31 14.43 -4.66
N ASP A 53 -2.03 14.21 -3.56
CA ASP A 53 -2.50 12.89 -3.12
C ASP A 53 -1.39 11.86 -2.79
N TRP A 54 -0.18 12.33 -2.42
CA TRP A 54 0.97 11.50 -2.02
C TRP A 54 0.64 10.42 -0.98
N ASN A 55 -0.40 10.65 -0.17
CA ASN A 55 -0.86 9.81 0.93
C ASN A 55 -2.14 9.03 0.63
N GLY A 56 -2.73 9.17 -0.55
CA GLY A 56 -3.98 8.52 -0.94
C GLY A 56 -3.80 7.18 -1.65
N GLN A 57 -2.60 6.92 -2.17
CA GLN A 57 -2.26 5.68 -2.87
C GLN A 57 -0.90 5.17 -2.42
N VAL A 58 -0.83 3.85 -2.21
CA VAL A 58 0.40 3.18 -1.80
C VAL A 58 0.67 2.04 -2.77
N GLN A 59 1.85 2.05 -3.41
CA GLN A 59 2.28 0.97 -4.29
C GLN A 59 2.60 -0.28 -3.48
N LEU A 60 2.24 -1.44 -4.01
CA LEU A 60 2.50 -2.73 -3.41
C LEU A 60 3.61 -3.44 -4.19
N LEU A 61 4.71 -3.80 -3.52
CA LEU A 61 5.69 -4.75 -4.04
C LEU A 61 5.21 -6.16 -3.70
N LEU A 62 4.38 -6.70 -4.59
CA LEU A 62 3.88 -8.06 -4.50
C LEU A 62 4.89 -9.02 -5.15
N SER A 63 5.32 -10.03 -4.43
CA SER A 63 6.03 -11.16 -5.02
C SER A 63 5.05 -12.10 -5.73
N ASP A 64 5.54 -12.86 -6.70
CA ASP A 64 4.74 -13.88 -7.41
C ASP A 64 4.10 -14.87 -6.42
N GLU A 65 4.83 -15.27 -5.37
CA GLU A 65 4.33 -16.15 -4.31
C GLU A 65 3.10 -15.58 -3.59
N ILE A 66 3.11 -14.27 -3.29
CA ILE A 66 2.00 -13.63 -2.59
C ILE A 66 0.79 -13.58 -3.50
N ILE A 67 0.98 -13.24 -4.77
CA ILE A 67 -0.09 -13.21 -5.78
C ILE A 67 -0.70 -14.60 -5.91
N GLU A 68 0.11 -15.65 -6.04
CA GLU A 68 -0.35 -17.04 -6.14
C GLU A 68 -1.12 -17.48 -4.90
N ARG A 69 -0.57 -17.25 -3.70
CA ARG A 69 -1.24 -17.58 -2.43
C ARG A 69 -2.61 -16.92 -2.32
N VAL A 70 -2.66 -15.65 -2.68
CA VAL A 70 -3.86 -14.83 -2.62
C VAL A 70 -4.91 -15.32 -3.63
N LYS A 71 -4.51 -15.66 -4.87
CA LYS A 71 -5.39 -16.26 -5.87
C LYS A 71 -5.96 -17.61 -5.42
N VAL A 72 -5.12 -18.47 -4.83
CA VAL A 72 -5.55 -19.77 -4.29
C VAL A 72 -6.56 -19.60 -3.15
N GLN A 73 -6.36 -18.60 -2.29
CA GLN A 73 -7.18 -18.42 -1.09
C GLN A 73 -8.50 -17.69 -1.35
N TYR A 74 -8.51 -16.69 -2.25
CA TYR A 74 -9.65 -15.78 -2.43
C TYR A 74 -10.21 -15.76 -3.87
N GLY A 75 -9.58 -16.46 -4.81
CA GLY A 75 -9.95 -16.48 -6.22
C GLY A 75 -9.20 -15.45 -7.07
N ASP A 76 -9.44 -15.49 -8.39
CA ASP A 76 -8.68 -14.71 -9.37
C ASP A 76 -9.08 -13.22 -9.44
N ASP A 77 -10.21 -12.82 -8.87
CA ASP A 77 -10.81 -11.50 -9.10
C ASP A 77 -10.70 -10.56 -7.89
N LEU A 78 -9.48 -10.20 -7.49
CA LEU A 78 -9.25 -9.23 -6.41
C LEU A 78 -9.13 -7.79 -6.89
N LEU A 79 -9.05 -7.59 -8.20
CA LEU A 79 -9.00 -6.27 -8.80
C LEU A 79 -10.30 -5.52 -8.52
N ASN A 80 -10.16 -4.25 -8.14
CA ASN A 80 -11.27 -3.38 -7.77
C ASN A 80 -12.07 -3.85 -6.54
N GLN A 81 -11.54 -4.79 -5.76
CA GLN A 81 -12.10 -5.16 -4.47
C GLN A 81 -11.45 -4.36 -3.34
N GLU A 82 -12.21 -4.19 -2.27
CA GLU A 82 -11.66 -3.73 -1.01
C GLU A 82 -10.76 -4.83 -0.43
N ILE A 83 -9.59 -4.43 0.06
CA ILE A 83 -8.62 -5.30 0.68
C ILE A 83 -8.07 -4.68 1.96
N VAL A 84 -7.57 -5.54 2.82
CA VAL A 84 -6.63 -5.20 3.89
C VAL A 84 -5.27 -5.80 3.54
N VAL A 85 -4.26 -4.94 3.43
CA VAL A 85 -2.87 -5.32 3.18
C VAL A 85 -2.00 -4.96 4.37
N THR A 86 -1.11 -5.87 4.76
CA THR A 86 -0.12 -5.66 5.83
C THR A 86 1.28 -5.89 5.28
N GLY A 87 2.16 -4.91 5.47
CA GLY A 87 3.55 -4.95 5.04
C GLY A 87 4.36 -3.81 5.64
N ASP A 88 5.62 -3.74 5.26
CA ASP A 88 6.58 -2.75 5.75
C ASP A 88 6.59 -1.52 4.85
N VAL A 89 6.66 -0.35 5.46
CA VAL A 89 6.71 0.93 4.75
C VAL A 89 8.10 1.17 4.18
N LEU A 90 8.17 1.44 2.89
CA LEU A 90 9.36 1.88 2.17
C LEU A 90 9.10 3.29 1.59
N LEU A 91 10.05 4.21 1.78
CA LEU A 91 9.98 5.54 1.16
C LEU A 91 10.53 5.46 -0.25
N ALA A 92 9.71 5.86 -1.23
CA ALA A 92 10.12 5.90 -2.63
C ALA A 92 11.00 7.12 -2.92
N LEU A 93 12.28 7.02 -2.57
CA LEU A 93 13.26 8.09 -2.79
C LEU A 93 13.90 8.05 -4.20
N SER A 94 13.65 6.98 -4.98
CA SER A 94 14.10 6.84 -6.37
C SER A 94 12.94 6.91 -7.37
N SER A 95 13.27 7.12 -8.65
CA SER A 95 12.31 7.12 -9.76
C SER A 95 11.76 5.72 -10.12
N ASP A 96 12.21 4.68 -9.43
CA ASP A 96 11.82 3.29 -9.72
C ASP A 96 10.42 2.96 -9.20
N HIS A 97 9.88 3.81 -8.33
CA HIS A 97 8.55 3.70 -7.77
C HIS A 97 7.62 4.78 -8.35
N HIS A 98 6.33 4.49 -8.33
CA HIS A 98 5.30 5.33 -8.94
C HIS A 98 4.45 6.10 -7.94
N THR A 99 4.59 5.79 -6.65
CA THR A 99 3.97 6.52 -5.54
C THR A 99 5.05 6.86 -4.49
N PRO A 100 4.91 7.95 -3.73
CA PRO A 100 5.87 8.33 -2.68
C PRO A 100 6.00 7.30 -1.55
N LEU A 101 4.99 6.45 -1.38
CA LEU A 101 4.92 5.40 -0.39
C LEU A 101 4.79 4.05 -1.06
N VAL A 102 5.56 3.09 -0.57
CA VAL A 102 5.55 1.70 -1.03
C VAL A 102 5.34 0.80 0.18
N LEU A 103 4.59 -0.28 0.00
CA LEU A 103 4.59 -1.41 0.91
C LEU A 103 5.37 -2.57 0.30
N GLU A 104 6.33 -3.07 1.06
CA GLU A 104 7.09 -4.28 0.76
C GLU A 104 6.91 -5.31 1.86
N ASN A 105 7.58 -6.47 1.74
CA ASN A 105 7.50 -7.57 2.70
C ASN A 105 6.04 -7.90 3.08
N ILE A 106 5.14 -7.96 2.09
CA ILE A 106 3.71 -8.12 2.33
C ILE A 106 3.45 -9.46 3.04
N VAL A 107 3.13 -9.42 4.32
CA VAL A 107 2.86 -10.62 5.12
C VAL A 107 1.41 -11.06 5.00
N LYS A 108 0.50 -10.14 4.70
CA LYS A 108 -0.95 -10.40 4.61
C LYS A 108 -1.60 -9.54 3.52
N LEU A 109 -2.46 -10.16 2.73
CA LEU A 109 -3.36 -9.51 1.79
C LEU A 109 -4.64 -10.32 1.77
N MET A 110 -5.77 -9.68 2.06
CA MET A 110 -7.09 -10.32 2.09
C MET A 110 -8.19 -9.32 1.68
N PRO A 111 -9.28 -9.79 1.05
CA PRO A 111 -10.51 -9.01 0.93
C PRO A 111 -11.20 -8.79 2.28
#